data_AF-A0A957GGY0-F1
#
_entry.id   AF-A0A957GGY0-F1
#
_cell.length_a   1.000
_cell.length_b   1.000
_cell.length_c   1.000
_cell.angle_alpha   90.00
_cell.angle_beta   90.00
_cell.angle_gamma   90.00
#
_symmetry.space_group_name_H-M   'P 1'
#
loop_
_entity.id
_entity.type
_entity.pdbx_description
1 polymer ?
#
loop_
_entity_poly.entity_id
_entity_poly.type
_entity_poly.pdbx_seq_one_letter_code
_entity_poly.pdbx_strand_id
1 'polypeptide(L)'
;MPNHLQNETSPYLLQHVDNPVEWYPWGEAALNRARDEDKPIFLSIGYAACHWCHVMAHESFEDEETAVFLNRHFINIKVDREERPDLDQIYMTAVVALTGQGGWPMTVILTPDGKPFFGGTYYPPTPLRDAQL
;
A
#
# COMPACT_ATOMS: atom_id res chain seq x y z
N MET A 1 -13.30 -13.61 3.32
CA MET A 1 -12.65 -14.49 2.31
C MET A 1 -11.24 -13.98 2.16
N PRO A 2 -10.22 -14.84 2.13
CA PRO A 2 -8.84 -14.40 1.96
C PRO A 2 -8.68 -13.67 0.62
N ASN A 3 -7.89 -12.59 0.61
CA ASN A 3 -7.56 -11.84 -0.59
C ASN A 3 -6.46 -12.56 -1.42
N HIS A 4 -5.91 -11.89 -2.43
CA HIS A 4 -5.00 -12.52 -3.40
C HIS A 4 -3.59 -12.79 -2.84
N LEU A 5 -3.32 -12.46 -1.58
CA LEU A 5 -2.04 -12.75 -0.91
C LEU A 5 -1.94 -14.18 -0.37
N GLN A 6 -3.02 -14.98 -0.42
CA GLN A 6 -3.06 -16.33 0.19
C GLN A 6 -2.01 -17.33 -0.31
N ASN A 7 -1.41 -17.09 -1.48
CA ASN A 7 -0.42 -17.97 -2.10
C ASN A 7 1.01 -17.38 -2.04
N GLU A 8 1.19 -16.24 -1.38
CA GLU A 8 2.51 -15.61 -1.21
C GLU A 8 3.37 -16.38 -0.21
N THR A 9 4.69 -16.27 -0.36
CA THR A 9 5.65 -16.90 0.58
C THR A 9 6.11 -15.97 1.68
N SER A 10 6.03 -14.65 1.46
CA SER A 10 6.41 -13.64 2.45
C SER A 10 5.54 -13.77 3.71
N PRO A 11 6.13 -13.97 4.90
CA PRO A 11 5.40 -13.91 6.16
C PRO A 11 4.73 -12.55 6.38
N TYR A 12 5.33 -11.46 5.87
CA TYR A 12 4.74 -10.12 5.94
C TYR A 12 3.47 -10.00 5.10
N LEU A 13 3.47 -10.50 3.86
CA LEU A 13 2.28 -10.47 3.02
C LEU A 13 1.16 -11.36 3.56
N LEU A 14 1.51 -12.56 4.07
CA LEU A 14 0.55 -13.48 4.64
C LEU A 14 -0.17 -12.94 5.88
N GLN A 15 0.45 -12.00 6.64
CA GLN A 15 -0.22 -11.32 7.75
C GLN A 15 -1.42 -10.46 7.30
N HIS A 16 -1.50 -10.10 6.02
CA HIS A 16 -2.55 -9.24 5.47
C HIS A 16 -3.62 -10.02 4.67
N VAL A 17 -3.57 -11.35 4.68
CA VAL A 17 -4.45 -12.19 3.85
C VAL A 17 -5.93 -12.05 4.21
N ASP A 18 -6.22 -11.81 5.50
CA ASP A 18 -7.58 -11.70 6.03
C ASP A 18 -8.07 -10.25 6.14
N ASN A 19 -7.26 -9.27 5.72
CA ASN A 19 -7.69 -7.87 5.69
C ASN A 19 -8.86 -7.69 4.70
N PRO A 20 -9.86 -6.84 5.04
CA PRO A 20 -10.97 -6.54 4.14
C PRO A 20 -10.54 -5.78 2.88
N VAL A 21 -9.38 -5.13 2.89
CA VAL A 21 -8.76 -4.57 1.68
C VAL A 21 -8.42 -5.72 0.72
N GLU A 22 -8.88 -5.62 -0.52
CA GLU A 22 -8.62 -6.58 -1.60
C GLU A 22 -7.18 -6.42 -2.09
N TRP A 23 -6.23 -6.93 -1.31
CA TRP A 23 -4.80 -6.87 -1.65
C TRP A 23 -4.45 -7.82 -2.79
N TYR A 24 -3.62 -7.31 -3.71
CA TYR A 24 -2.86 -8.08 -4.67
C TYR A 24 -1.37 -8.02 -4.34
N PRO A 25 -0.61 -9.08 -4.64
CA PRO A 25 0.85 -8.96 -4.74
C PRO A 25 1.22 -8.12 -5.97
N TRP A 26 2.44 -7.60 -6.01
CA TRP A 26 2.94 -6.95 -7.21
C TRP A 26 3.12 -7.97 -8.35
N GLY A 27 2.40 -7.77 -9.45
CA GLY A 27 2.50 -8.65 -10.61
C GLY A 27 1.56 -8.27 -11.74
N GLU A 28 1.66 -9.02 -12.86
CA GLU A 28 0.89 -8.74 -14.08
C GLU A 28 -0.61 -8.71 -13.85
N ALA A 29 -1.16 -9.55 -12.96
CA ALA A 29 -2.58 -9.57 -12.67
C ALA A 29 -3.10 -8.21 -12.17
N ALA A 30 -2.44 -7.62 -11.17
CA ALA A 30 -2.84 -6.33 -10.61
C ALA A 30 -2.54 -5.17 -11.59
N LEU A 31 -1.38 -5.21 -12.25
CA LEU A 31 -0.97 -4.16 -13.17
C LEU A 31 -1.84 -4.13 -14.44
N ASN A 32 -2.23 -5.28 -14.98
CA ASN A 32 -3.13 -5.34 -16.13
C ASN A 32 -4.54 -4.92 -15.72
N ARG A 33 -5.05 -5.38 -14.56
CA ARG A 33 -6.35 -4.94 -14.04
C ARG A 33 -6.43 -3.43 -13.87
N ALA A 34 -5.37 -2.79 -13.36
CA ALA A 34 -5.32 -1.33 -13.25
C ALA A 34 -5.46 -0.63 -14.60
N ARG A 35 -4.78 -1.13 -15.64
CA ARG A 35 -4.88 -0.59 -17.02
C ARG A 35 -6.25 -0.84 -17.64
N ASP A 36 -6.76 -2.06 -17.53
CA ASP A 36 -8.03 -2.47 -18.12
C ASP A 36 -9.23 -1.74 -17.51
N GLU A 37 -9.16 -1.44 -16.20
CA GLU A 37 -10.19 -0.69 -15.47
C GLU A 37 -9.95 0.84 -15.48
N ASP A 38 -8.84 1.32 -16.06
CA ASP A 38 -8.37 2.72 -15.96
C ASP A 38 -8.40 3.25 -14.51
N LYS A 39 -7.93 2.41 -13.59
CA LYS A 39 -8.05 2.62 -12.14
C LYS A 39 -6.67 2.83 -11.50
N PRO A 40 -6.49 3.87 -10.66
CA PRO A 40 -5.21 4.11 -10.00
C PRO A 40 -4.82 2.95 -9.07
N ILE A 41 -3.53 2.81 -8.82
CA ILE A 41 -2.98 1.81 -7.91
C ILE A 41 -2.71 2.45 -6.56
N PHE A 42 -3.20 1.83 -5.50
CA PHE A 42 -2.75 2.10 -4.13
C PHE A 42 -1.63 1.12 -3.79
N LEU A 43 -0.39 1.59 -3.79
CA LEU A 43 0.78 0.79 -3.48
C LEU A 43 1.20 0.97 -2.03
N SER A 44 1.21 -0.12 -1.26
CA SER A 44 1.66 -0.17 0.13
C SER A 44 2.89 -1.07 0.27
N ILE A 45 4.06 -0.48 0.55
CA ILE A 45 5.32 -1.20 0.76
C ILE A 45 5.69 -1.20 2.25
N GLY A 46 6.03 -2.39 2.77
CA GLY A 46 6.47 -2.58 4.16
C GLY A 46 7.34 -3.81 4.34
N TYR A 47 7.53 -4.24 5.59
CA TYR A 47 8.29 -5.42 5.99
C TYR A 47 7.87 -5.89 7.39
N ALA A 48 8.18 -7.14 7.73
CA ALA A 48 7.73 -7.78 8.96
C ALA A 48 8.18 -7.08 10.26
N ALA A 49 9.38 -6.49 10.31
CA ALA A 49 9.90 -5.82 11.51
C ALA A 49 9.50 -4.33 11.63
N CYS A 50 8.64 -3.83 10.73
CA CYS A 50 8.24 -2.43 10.69
C CYS A 50 7.11 -2.11 11.68
N HIS A 51 7.43 -1.40 12.77
CA HIS A 51 6.43 -1.03 13.78
C HIS A 51 5.23 -0.26 13.19
N TRP A 52 5.50 0.82 12.45
CA TRP A 52 4.42 1.66 11.88
C TRP A 52 3.62 0.97 10.77
N CYS A 53 4.18 -0.08 10.15
CA CYS A 53 3.44 -0.88 9.17
C CYS A 53 2.35 -1.70 9.85
N HIS A 54 2.64 -2.24 11.04
CA HIS A 54 1.66 -2.94 11.87
C HIS A 54 0.61 -1.99 12.42
N VAL A 55 1.02 -0.80 12.88
CA VAL A 55 0.08 0.23 13.36
C VAL A 55 -0.89 0.64 12.26
N MET A 56 -0.39 0.99 11.07
CA MET A 56 -1.26 1.38 9.94
C MET A 56 -2.16 0.24 9.46
N ALA A 57 -1.67 -1.00 9.50
CA ALA A 57 -2.48 -2.14 9.15
C ALA A 57 -3.67 -2.31 10.09
N HIS A 58 -3.42 -2.24 11.40
CA HIS A 58 -4.46 -2.37 12.41
C HIS A 58 -5.44 -1.18 12.41
N GLU A 59 -4.93 0.05 12.29
CA GLU A 59 -5.76 1.25 12.37
C GLU A 59 -6.57 1.52 11.09
N SER A 60 -6.06 1.10 9.92
CA SER A 60 -6.64 1.49 8.63
C SER A 60 -6.97 0.30 7.72
N PHE A 61 -6.10 -0.69 7.59
CA PHE A 61 -6.32 -1.78 6.62
C PHE A 61 -7.20 -2.93 7.13
N GLU A 62 -7.46 -2.99 8.43
CA GLU A 62 -8.43 -3.89 9.07
C GLU A 62 -9.83 -3.25 9.19
N ASP A 63 -9.94 -1.94 8.97
CA ASP A 63 -11.20 -1.20 9.02
C ASP A 63 -12.03 -1.39 7.74
N GLU A 64 -13.29 -1.79 7.92
CA GLU A 64 -14.21 -2.12 6.83
C GLU A 64 -14.59 -0.88 5.99
N GLU A 65 -14.76 0.29 6.61
CA GLU A 65 -15.13 1.51 5.87
C GLU A 65 -13.98 1.97 4.96
N THR A 66 -12.76 1.97 5.49
CA THR A 66 -11.53 2.23 4.76
C THR A 66 -11.34 1.22 3.64
N ALA A 67 -11.56 -0.07 3.89
CA ALA A 67 -11.46 -1.10 2.87
C ALA A 67 -12.49 -0.95 1.75
N VAL A 68 -13.75 -0.62 2.08
CA VAL A 68 -14.79 -0.34 1.07
C VAL A 68 -14.38 0.82 0.18
N PHE A 69 -13.82 1.89 0.76
CA PHE A 69 -13.31 3.01 -0.02
C PHE A 69 -12.14 2.58 -0.91
N LEU A 70 -11.13 1.93 -0.35
CA LEU A 70 -9.94 1.51 -1.09
C LEU A 70 -10.29 0.56 -2.24
N ASN A 71 -11.10 -0.47 -1.98
CA ASN A 71 -11.52 -1.45 -2.98
C ASN A 71 -12.36 -0.82 -4.09
N ARG A 72 -13.17 0.21 -3.77
CA ARG A 72 -13.94 0.94 -4.77
C ARG A 72 -13.06 1.81 -5.66
N HIS A 73 -12.03 2.44 -5.12
CA HIS A 73 -11.31 3.52 -5.81
C HIS A 73 -9.94 3.14 -6.36
N PHE A 74 -9.33 2.05 -5.88
CA PHE A 74 -8.01 1.63 -6.31
C PHE A 74 -7.92 0.16 -6.70
N ILE A 75 -6.82 -0.19 -7.36
CA ILE A 75 -6.22 -1.52 -7.31
C ILE A 75 -5.20 -1.51 -6.19
N ASN A 76 -5.45 -2.27 -5.12
CA ASN A 76 -4.62 -2.26 -3.92
C ASN A 76 -3.50 -3.30 -4.05
N ILE A 77 -2.25 -2.84 -4.01
CA ILE A 77 -1.06 -3.70 -4.12
C ILE A 77 -0.26 -3.62 -2.83
N LYS A 78 0.05 -4.78 -2.25
CA LYS A 78 0.93 -4.92 -1.08
C LYS A 78 2.29 -5.47 -1.54
N VAL A 79 3.38 -4.88 -1.05
CA VAL A 79 4.74 -5.31 -1.38
C VAL A 79 5.56 -5.49 -0.10
N ASP A 80 6.24 -6.63 -0.03
CA ASP A 80 7.33 -6.83 0.93
C ASP A 80 8.63 -6.31 0.33
N ARG A 81 9.24 -5.32 0.97
CA ARG A 81 10.54 -4.78 0.53
C ARG A 81 11.68 -5.80 0.66
N GLU A 82 11.56 -6.79 1.55
CA GLU A 82 12.61 -7.79 1.76
C GLU A 82 12.68 -8.74 0.55
N GLU A 83 11.54 -9.01 -0.08
CA GLU A 83 11.45 -9.77 -1.33
C GLU A 83 11.63 -8.89 -2.57
N ARG A 84 11.21 -7.62 -2.54
CA ARG A 84 11.26 -6.67 -3.67
C ARG A 84 11.97 -5.35 -3.32
N PRO A 85 13.29 -5.38 -3.00
CA PRO A 85 14.07 -4.19 -2.69
C PRO A 85 14.20 -3.24 -3.90
N ASP A 86 14.04 -3.77 -5.11
CA ASP A 86 14.01 -3.00 -6.35
C ASP A 86 12.83 -2.03 -6.39
N LEU A 87 11.62 -2.51 -6.07
CA LEU A 87 10.41 -1.68 -6.02
C LEU A 87 10.48 -0.69 -4.85
N ASP A 88 10.96 -1.15 -3.70
CA ASP A 88 11.18 -0.29 -2.52
C ASP A 88 12.04 0.92 -2.87
N GLN A 89 13.18 0.71 -3.51
CA GLN A 89 14.10 1.79 -3.87
C GLN A 89 13.51 2.77 -4.89
N ILE A 90 12.84 2.26 -5.93
CA ILE A 90 12.21 3.09 -6.98
C ILE A 90 11.16 4.01 -6.35
N TYR A 91 10.26 3.44 -5.56
CA TYR A 91 9.14 4.18 -5.00
C TYR A 91 9.54 5.05 -3.81
N MET A 92 10.55 4.66 -3.02
CA MET A 92 11.13 5.53 -1.98
C MET A 92 11.72 6.79 -2.60
N THR A 93 12.44 6.66 -3.71
CA THR A 93 12.97 7.81 -4.45
C THR A 93 11.84 8.74 -4.89
N ALA A 94 10.74 8.19 -5.39
CA ALA A 94 9.57 8.97 -5.78
C ALA A 94 8.90 9.69 -4.60
N VAL A 95 8.71 9.00 -3.46
CA VAL A 95 8.11 9.61 -2.26
C VAL A 95 8.99 10.75 -1.72
N VAL A 96 10.30 10.55 -1.66
CA VAL A 96 11.24 11.61 -1.25
C VAL A 96 11.18 12.80 -2.22
N ALA A 97 11.11 12.56 -3.52
CA ALA A 97 10.98 13.62 -4.51
C ALA A 97 9.65 14.39 -4.39
N LEU A 98 8.56 13.70 -4.05
CA LEU A 98 7.22 14.29 -3.91
C LEU A 98 7.03 15.04 -2.57
N THR A 99 7.66 14.57 -1.49
CA THR A 99 7.35 15.02 -0.12
C THR A 99 8.52 15.60 0.66
N GLY A 100 9.76 15.44 0.17
CA GLY A 100 10.99 15.84 0.85
C GLY A 100 11.47 14.86 1.93
N GLN A 101 10.72 13.81 2.22
CA GLN A 101 11.04 12.80 3.24
C GLN A 101 10.63 11.39 2.80
N GLY A 102 11.11 10.38 3.50
CA GLY A 102 10.84 8.97 3.18
C GLY A 102 10.80 8.11 4.43
N GLY A 103 10.26 6.90 4.30
CA GLY A 103 10.12 5.96 5.41
C GLY A 103 9.08 4.88 5.13
N TRP A 104 8.87 4.01 6.13
CA TRP A 104 7.89 2.93 6.08
C TRP A 104 6.86 3.06 7.21
N PRO A 105 5.59 2.67 7.00
CA PRO A 105 5.03 2.12 5.76
C PRO A 105 5.09 3.15 4.64
N MET A 106 5.36 2.70 3.42
CA MET A 106 5.40 3.59 2.27
C MET A 106 4.09 3.44 1.49
N THR A 107 3.37 4.55 1.34
CA THR A 107 2.11 4.61 0.61
C THR A 107 2.30 5.47 -0.63
N VAL A 108 2.00 4.92 -1.80
CA VAL A 108 2.15 5.63 -3.08
C VAL A 108 0.91 5.40 -3.94
N ILE A 109 0.38 6.48 -4.53
CA ILE A 109 -0.68 6.37 -5.52
C ILE A 109 -0.05 6.49 -6.91
N LEU A 110 -0.30 5.47 -7.72
CA LEU A 110 0.20 5.38 -9.09
C LEU A 110 -0.93 5.55 -10.09
N THR A 111 -0.62 6.08 -11.26
CA THR A 111 -1.48 5.93 -12.43
C THR A 111 -1.62 4.46 -12.81
N PRO A 112 -2.61 4.08 -13.64
CA PRO A 112 -2.72 2.72 -14.19
C PRO A 112 -1.43 2.19 -14.84
N ASP A 113 -0.61 3.09 -15.40
CA ASP A 113 0.70 2.78 -15.99
C ASP A 113 1.84 2.65 -14.97
N GLY A 114 1.56 2.74 -13.67
CA GLY A 114 2.55 2.61 -12.60
C GLY A 114 3.37 3.87 -12.31
N LYS A 115 2.96 5.04 -12.82
CA LYS A 115 3.67 6.31 -12.57
C LYS A 115 3.19 6.95 -11.26
N PRO A 116 4.08 7.28 -10.31
CA PRO A 116 3.69 7.88 -9.04
C PRO A 116 3.26 9.34 -9.22
N PHE A 117 2.17 9.74 -8.57
CA PHE A 117 1.71 11.14 -8.54
C PHE A 117 1.34 11.64 -7.14
N PHE A 118 1.23 10.74 -6.17
CA PHE A 118 1.05 11.07 -4.76
C PHE A 118 1.80 10.04 -3.92
N GLY A 119 2.30 10.44 -2.76
CA GLY A 119 2.93 9.51 -1.84
C GLY A 119 3.20 10.11 -0.48
N GLY A 120 3.51 9.24 0.47
CA GLY A 120 3.86 9.58 1.83
C GLY A 120 4.20 8.32 2.62
N THR A 121 4.31 8.48 3.93
CA THR A 121 4.65 7.38 4.82
C THR A 121 3.40 6.87 5.54
N TYR A 122 3.25 7.22 6.81
CA TYR A 122 2.12 6.85 7.65
C TYR A 122 0.92 7.78 7.41
N TYR A 123 -0.26 7.20 7.22
CA TYR A 123 -1.54 7.91 7.18
C TYR A 123 -2.47 7.38 8.28
N PRO A 124 -2.80 8.19 9.31
CA PRO A 124 -3.76 7.79 10.33
C PRO A 124 -5.19 7.74 9.76
N PRO A 125 -6.08 6.93 10.36
CA PRO A 125 -7.46 6.74 9.87
C PRO A 125 -8.29 8.02 9.94
N THR A 126 -7.98 8.90 10.90
CA THR A 126 -8.53 10.25 10.97
C THR A 126 -7.43 11.26 10.79
N PRO A 127 -7.66 12.37 10.06
CA PRO A 127 -6.71 13.46 10.00
C PRO A 127 -6.26 13.86 11.40
N LEU A 128 -4.95 14.01 11.60
CA LEU A 128 -4.44 14.61 12.84
C LEU A 128 -5.04 16.00 12.90
N ARG A 129 -6.00 16.21 13.81
CA ARG A 129 -6.47 17.56 14.13
C ARG A 129 -5.26 18.34 14.58
N ASP A 130 -5.03 19.45 13.89
CA ASP A 130 -3.95 20.42 14.05
C ASP A 130 -3.19 20.25 15.37
N ALA A 131 -1.88 19.97 15.26
CA ALA A 131 -0.96 20.41 16.27
C ALA A 131 -1.21 21.91 16.45
N GLN A 132 -1.88 22.27 17.53
CA GLN A 132 -2.23 23.64 17.86
C GLN A 132 -0.96 24.49 17.74
N LEU A 133 -1.06 25.52 16.89
CA LEU A 133 -0.17 26.68 16.87
C LEU A 133 0.01 27.24 18.29
#